data_AF-A0A2W6AK55-F1
#
_entry.id   AF-A0A2W6AK55-F1
#
_cell.length_a   1.000
_cell.length_b   1.000
_cell.length_c   1.000
_cell.angle_alpha   90.00
_cell.angle_beta   90.00
_cell.angle_gamma   90.00
#
_symmetry.space_group_name_H-M   'P 1'
#
loop_
_entity.id
_entity.type
_entity.pdbx_description
1 polymer ?
#
loop_
_entity_poly.entity_id
_entity_poly.type
_entity_poly.pdbx_seq_one_letter_code
_entity_poly.pdbx_strand_id
1 'polypeptide(L)'
;MRFYVRDTRNVLLLRVPRAQGDQFLITLAYALQRGIQFVYQVEEGEVAVELIGQGEQQRLLLWEAAEGGTGVWERMVREPDSFAAIAREALRVCHFDPASGSEEPKWIGECAVACYDCLLSYSNQPHHPRIDRHLIRDFLLDLTHSEVVAGPETDPPGDHFERLLKMVDPASPLEREFLLYLREHGLRPPNTAQNRPSHDVAVQPDFYCERGGRPGICVFIDGAVHQEPEQAEHDRRVRDELEDHGFRIIAITGGQFAAGIRPNWDVFGGLPEEPKTDDVAVTASSTIEELLRRGESETLEFKSSLRLGVSSGTVEPVVEKSILKTVSAFLNSYKGGTLIIGVEDNGNILGCEYDFSAIGKKQDLDGYELHLRNLLNREFGSDSAPLVEIALHAIDYKHVCEVRVGPGRRPYTLIEQGKDGQKKQQLYIRTGNQTVTLGMEEALRYFADRWTGN
;
A
#
# COMPACT_ATOMS: atom_id res chain seq x y z
N MET A 1 11.03 23.26 -7.39
CA MET A 1 11.59 22.49 -6.26
C MET A 1 10.46 22.19 -5.31
N ARG A 2 9.66 21.17 -5.61
CA ARG A 2 8.84 20.54 -4.60
C ARG A 2 9.56 19.27 -4.21
N PHE A 3 9.99 19.23 -2.97
CA PHE A 3 10.44 18.02 -2.32
C PHE A 3 9.20 17.17 -2.10
N TYR A 4 9.23 15.90 -2.52
CA TYR A 4 8.29 14.90 -2.01
C TYR A 4 9.13 13.89 -1.28
N VAL A 5 8.68 13.60 -0.07
CA VAL A 5 9.16 12.51 0.74
C VAL A 5 8.14 11.39 0.57
N ARG A 6 8.60 10.22 0.16
CA ARG A 6 7.81 8.99 0.23
C ARG A 6 8.21 8.30 1.53
N ASP A 7 7.33 8.37 2.51
CA ASP A 7 7.55 7.79 3.83
C ASP A 7 6.75 6.50 3.95
N THR A 8 7.38 5.45 4.48
CA THR A 8 6.71 4.19 4.81
C THR A 8 6.66 4.10 6.32
N ARG A 9 5.45 3.98 6.86
CA ARG A 9 5.22 3.99 8.30
C ARG A 9 4.68 2.65 8.73
N ASN A 10 5.26 2.10 9.79
CA ASN A 10 4.73 0.92 10.42
C ASN A 10 3.51 1.28 11.26
N VAL A 11 2.52 0.40 11.25
CA VAL A 11 1.23 0.59 11.91
C VAL A 11 0.95 -0.60 12.81
N LEU A 12 0.48 -0.31 14.04
CA LEU A 12 0.02 -1.29 15.00
C LEU A 12 -1.47 -1.06 15.29
N LEU A 13 -2.28 -2.09 15.06
CA LEU A 13 -3.72 -2.04 15.32
C LEU A 13 -4.06 -2.84 16.57
N LEU A 14 -4.54 -2.15 17.61
CA LEU A 14 -4.91 -2.79 18.86
C LEU A 14 -6.43 -2.91 19.00
N ARG A 15 -6.88 -4.13 19.25
CA ARG A 15 -8.23 -4.41 19.73
C ARG A 15 -8.19 -4.53 21.25
N VAL A 16 -8.87 -3.62 21.94
CA VAL A 16 -8.96 -3.67 23.40
C VAL A 16 -10.20 -4.46 23.79
N PRO A 17 -10.07 -5.68 24.36
CA PRO A 17 -11.22 -6.41 24.85
C PRO A 17 -11.85 -5.65 26.01
N ARG A 18 -13.19 -5.68 26.10
CA ARG A 18 -13.96 -5.04 27.19
C ARG A 18 -13.76 -3.53 27.32
N ALA A 19 -13.52 -2.83 26.21
CA ALA A 19 -13.44 -1.38 26.20
C ALA A 19 -14.73 -0.74 26.75
N GLN A 20 -14.58 0.24 27.64
CA GLN A 20 -15.69 0.92 28.33
C GLN A 20 -16.10 2.21 27.62
N GLY A 21 -16.27 2.13 26.30
CA GLY A 21 -16.61 3.26 25.44
C GLY A 21 -15.43 4.16 25.05
N ASP A 22 -15.71 5.20 24.27
CA ASP A 22 -14.69 6.04 23.66
C ASP A 22 -13.79 6.78 24.65
N GLN A 23 -14.33 7.24 25.79
CA GLN A 23 -13.57 8.00 26.78
C GLN A 23 -12.43 7.15 27.35
N PHE A 24 -12.73 5.88 27.65
CA PHE A 24 -11.75 4.89 28.05
C PHE A 24 -10.70 4.66 26.96
N LEU A 25 -11.13 4.46 25.71
CA LEU A 25 -10.22 4.18 24.58
C LEU A 25 -9.29 5.35 24.27
N ILE A 26 -9.81 6.59 24.28
CA ILE A 26 -9.02 7.80 24.04
C ILE A 26 -8.00 8.00 25.16
N THR A 27 -8.43 7.84 26.42
CA THR A 27 -7.51 7.94 27.56
C THR A 27 -6.42 6.87 27.47
N LEU A 28 -6.81 5.62 27.16
CA LEU A 28 -5.87 4.50 27.03
C LEU A 28 -4.88 4.73 25.88
N ALA A 29 -5.34 5.27 24.75
CA ALA A 29 -4.48 5.59 23.61
C ALA A 29 -3.35 6.54 24.01
N TYR A 30 -3.67 7.64 24.70
CA TYR A 30 -2.67 8.60 25.15
C TYR A 30 -1.77 8.05 26.26
N ALA A 31 -2.30 7.22 27.16
CA ALA A 31 -1.49 6.58 28.19
C ALA A 31 -0.49 5.58 27.62
N LEU A 32 -0.92 4.76 26.64
CA LEU A 32 -0.04 3.84 25.92
C LEU A 32 1.00 4.61 25.10
N GLN A 33 0.60 5.67 24.39
CA GLN A 33 1.51 6.53 23.64
C GLN A 33 2.64 7.07 24.55
N ARG A 34 2.29 7.62 25.72
CA ARG A 34 3.26 8.11 26.70
C ARG A 34 4.13 6.97 27.24
N GLY A 35 3.53 5.84 27.62
CA GLY A 35 4.29 4.67 28.07
C GLY A 35 5.31 4.18 27.05
N ILE A 36 4.94 4.14 25.77
CA ILE A 36 5.84 3.80 24.65
C ILE A 36 6.98 4.81 24.55
N GLN A 37 6.70 6.11 24.61
CA GLN A 37 7.72 7.17 24.59
C GLN A 37 8.80 6.95 25.65
N PHE A 38 8.40 6.66 26.89
CA PHE A 38 9.35 6.45 27.98
C PHE A 38 10.11 5.12 27.88
N VAL A 39 9.43 4.02 27.53
CA VAL A 39 10.06 2.69 27.44
C VAL A 39 11.05 2.62 26.28
N TYR A 40 10.69 3.18 25.13
CA TYR A 40 11.49 3.11 23.91
C TYR A 40 12.33 4.36 23.65
N GLN A 41 12.24 5.37 24.53
CA GLN A 41 12.97 6.64 24.43
C GLN A 41 12.74 7.36 23.10
N VAL A 42 11.48 7.38 22.66
CA VAL A 42 11.04 8.09 21.45
C VAL A 42 10.31 9.38 21.80
N GLU A 43 10.37 10.36 20.90
CA GLU A 43 9.77 11.68 21.10
C GLU A 43 8.24 11.64 20.88
N GLU A 44 7.51 12.63 21.43
CA GLU A 44 6.04 12.66 21.34
C GLU A 44 5.52 12.63 19.89
N GLY A 45 6.24 13.30 18.99
CA GLY A 45 5.90 13.38 17.57
C GLY A 45 6.26 12.15 16.75
N GLU A 46 6.98 11.17 17.32
CA GLU A 46 7.44 9.97 16.59
C GLU A 46 6.43 8.83 16.65
N VAL A 47 5.49 8.87 17.59
CA VAL A 47 4.41 7.89 17.72
C VAL A 47 3.08 8.63 17.75
N ALA A 48 2.22 8.38 16.77
CA ALA A 48 0.86 8.91 16.77
C ALA A 48 -0.16 7.85 17.16
N VAL A 49 -1.29 8.28 17.72
CA VAL A 49 -2.40 7.41 18.11
C VAL A 49 -3.73 7.99 17.66
N GLU A 50 -4.57 7.15 17.07
CA GLU A 50 -5.93 7.50 16.66
C GLU A 50 -6.92 6.40 17.02
N LEU A 51 -8.15 6.80 17.34
CA LEU A 51 -9.27 5.89 17.51
C LEU A 51 -10.02 5.77 16.18
N ILE A 52 -10.10 4.55 15.63
CA ILE A 52 -10.79 4.28 14.37
C ILE A 52 -11.94 3.29 14.57
N GLY A 53 -12.90 3.32 13.64
CA GLY A 53 -14.08 2.43 13.67
C GLY A 53 -15.22 2.93 14.56
N GLN A 54 -16.26 2.09 14.70
CA GLN A 54 -17.47 2.41 15.46
C GLN A 54 -17.96 1.18 16.26
N GLY A 55 -18.51 1.41 17.45
CA GLY A 55 -19.04 0.35 18.33
C GLY A 55 -18.01 -0.76 18.62
N GLU A 56 -18.44 -2.02 18.52
CA GLU A 56 -17.60 -3.21 18.71
C GLU A 56 -16.38 -3.32 17.76
N GLN A 57 -16.38 -2.52 16.68
CA GLN A 57 -15.29 -2.48 15.70
C GLN A 57 -14.27 -1.38 15.98
N GLN A 58 -14.38 -0.67 17.11
CA GLN A 58 -13.37 0.31 17.50
C GLN A 58 -12.01 -0.33 17.75
N ARG A 59 -10.96 0.33 17.25
CA ARG A 59 -9.56 -0.09 17.40
C ARG A 59 -8.69 1.12 17.68
N LEU A 60 -7.61 0.93 18.43
CA LEU A 60 -6.55 1.92 18.54
C LEU A 60 -5.57 1.70 17.40
N LEU A 61 -5.38 2.72 16.59
CA LEU A 61 -4.43 2.76 15.50
C LEU A 61 -3.21 3.54 15.98
N LEU A 62 -2.07 2.87 16.10
CA LEU A 62 -0.80 3.49 16.42
C LEU A 62 0.08 3.45 15.18
N TRP A 63 0.79 4.53 14.88
CA TRP A 63 1.75 4.53 13.77
C TRP A 63 3.01 5.32 14.11
N GLU A 64 4.13 4.90 13.51
CA GLU A 64 5.39 5.62 13.60
C GLU A 64 5.29 6.85 12.70
N ALA A 65 5.29 8.03 13.31
CA ALA A 65 5.16 9.30 12.61
C ALA A 65 6.52 9.90 12.17
N ALA A 66 7.62 9.30 12.63
CA ALA A 66 8.98 9.59 12.19
C ALA A 66 9.30 8.98 10.82
N GLU A 67 10.06 9.70 10.01
CA GLU A 67 10.50 9.25 8.69
C GLU A 67 11.50 8.09 8.83
N GLY A 68 11.20 6.93 8.22
CA GLY A 68 12.08 5.75 8.25
C GLY A 68 11.79 4.71 9.35
N GLY A 69 10.76 4.92 10.17
CA GLY A 69 10.33 3.97 11.20
C GLY A 69 11.26 3.90 12.42
N THR A 70 10.69 3.84 13.62
CA THR A 70 11.45 3.80 14.88
C THR A 70 11.83 2.38 15.32
N GLY A 71 11.31 1.35 14.65
CA GLY A 71 11.53 -0.05 15.01
C GLY A 71 10.79 -0.47 16.30
N VAL A 72 9.87 0.37 16.79
CA VAL A 72 9.20 0.20 18.09
C VAL A 72 8.20 -0.93 18.02
N TRP A 73 7.44 -1.03 16.92
CA TRP A 73 6.43 -2.07 16.76
C TRP A 73 7.04 -3.46 16.63
N GLU A 74 8.14 -3.60 15.89
CA GLU A 74 8.86 -4.87 15.72
C GLU A 74 9.38 -5.37 17.07
N ARG A 75 9.89 -4.48 17.92
CA ARG A 75 10.31 -4.83 19.27
C ARG A 75 9.13 -5.19 20.16
N MET A 76 8.06 -4.39 20.15
CA MET A 76 6.86 -4.66 20.94
C MET A 76 6.25 -6.02 20.63
N VAL A 77 6.23 -6.44 19.37
CA VAL A 77 5.67 -7.74 18.96
C VAL A 77 6.61 -8.92 19.23
N ARG A 78 7.93 -8.67 19.33
CA ARG A 78 8.94 -9.73 19.58
C ARG A 78 9.22 -9.96 21.07
N GLU A 79 9.16 -8.91 21.88
CA GLU A 79 9.47 -8.95 23.31
C GLU A 79 8.21 -9.37 24.11
N PRO A 80 8.20 -10.53 24.78
CA PRO A 80 7.01 -11.05 25.46
C PRO A 80 6.49 -10.12 26.56
N ASP A 81 7.34 -9.32 27.19
CA ASP A 81 6.98 -8.45 28.30
C ASP A 81 6.79 -6.97 27.91
N SER A 82 6.78 -6.66 26.61
CA SER A 82 6.72 -5.28 26.11
C SER A 82 5.50 -4.51 26.59
N PHE A 83 4.28 -5.06 26.43
CA PHE A 83 3.04 -4.41 26.88
C PHE A 83 2.98 -4.30 28.41
N ALA A 84 3.54 -5.27 29.14
CA ALA A 84 3.65 -5.18 30.58
C ALA A 84 4.59 -4.05 31.01
N ALA A 85 5.73 -3.86 30.32
CA ALA A 85 6.64 -2.75 30.57
C ALA A 85 5.99 -1.39 30.26
N ILE A 86 5.32 -1.27 29.11
CA ILE A 86 4.57 -0.07 28.71
C ILE A 86 3.48 0.26 29.74
N ALA A 87 2.73 -0.74 30.20
CA ALA A 87 1.66 -0.54 31.17
C ALA A 87 2.17 0.00 32.51
N ARG A 88 3.30 -0.55 33.01
CA ARG A 88 3.94 -0.05 34.23
C ARG A 88 4.37 1.40 34.09
N GLU A 89 4.90 1.76 32.93
CA GLU A 89 5.31 3.13 32.68
C GLU A 89 4.13 4.08 32.50
N ALA A 90 3.09 3.65 31.79
CA ALA A 90 1.83 4.38 31.66
C ALA A 90 1.18 4.65 33.03
N LEU A 91 1.26 3.70 33.98
CA LEU A 91 0.81 3.91 35.36
C LEU A 91 1.61 5.00 36.06
N ARG A 92 2.95 4.99 35.96
CA ARG A 92 3.81 6.05 36.54
C ARG A 92 3.50 7.42 35.96
N VAL A 93 3.36 7.50 34.63
CA VAL A 93 2.96 8.73 33.93
C VAL A 93 1.60 9.20 34.44
N CYS A 94 0.65 8.30 34.66
CA CYS A 94 -0.66 8.60 35.24
C CYS A 94 -0.62 8.82 36.76
N HIS A 95 0.55 8.94 37.37
CA HIS A 95 0.76 9.16 38.81
C HIS A 95 0.19 8.06 39.71
N PHE A 96 0.19 6.82 39.21
CA PHE A 96 -0.16 5.63 39.97
C PHE A 96 1.09 4.78 40.23
N ASP A 97 1.15 4.18 41.41
CA ASP A 97 2.13 3.15 41.72
C ASP A 97 1.87 1.89 40.87
N PRO A 98 2.85 1.39 40.09
CA PRO A 98 2.62 0.27 39.18
C PRO A 98 2.35 -1.08 39.84
N ALA A 99 2.62 -1.22 41.14
CA ALA A 99 2.42 -2.48 41.88
C ALA A 99 1.05 -2.53 42.58
N SER A 100 0.56 -1.40 43.06
CA SER A 100 -0.65 -1.30 43.88
C SER A 100 -1.79 -0.53 43.23
N GLY A 101 -1.49 0.29 42.21
CA GLY A 101 -2.45 1.21 41.61
C GLY A 101 -2.81 2.42 42.47
N SER A 102 -2.22 2.57 43.66
CA SER A 102 -2.51 3.73 44.50
C SER A 102 -1.97 5.00 43.87
N GLU A 103 -2.68 6.11 44.02
CA GLU A 103 -2.17 7.41 43.61
C GLU A 103 -0.91 7.78 44.39
N GLU A 104 0.09 8.29 43.68
CA GLU A 104 1.29 8.81 44.30
C GLU A 104 0.94 10.01 45.19
N PRO A 105 1.38 10.04 46.46
CA PRO A 105 0.99 11.07 47.42
C PRO A 105 1.23 12.52 46.95
N LYS A 106 2.27 12.73 46.13
CA LYS A 106 2.60 14.04 45.56
C LYS A 106 1.49 14.59 44.68
N TRP A 107 0.74 13.74 44.00
CA TRP A 107 -0.22 14.11 42.96
C TRP A 107 -1.66 14.15 43.44
N ILE A 108 -1.93 13.71 44.68
CA ILE A 108 -3.24 13.80 45.33
C ILE A 108 -3.61 15.28 45.49
N GLY A 109 -4.65 15.70 44.75
CA GLY A 109 -5.12 17.08 44.73
C GLY A 109 -4.44 17.98 43.69
N GLU A 110 -3.28 17.59 43.15
CA GLU A 110 -2.58 18.30 42.06
C GLU A 110 -3.04 17.83 40.67
N CYS A 111 -3.36 16.54 40.53
CA CYS A 111 -3.87 15.95 39.27
C CYS A 111 -5.23 15.29 39.48
N ALA A 112 -6.31 16.01 39.14
CA ALA A 112 -7.69 15.58 39.42
C ALA A 112 -8.26 14.57 38.41
N VAL A 113 -8.11 14.83 37.10
CA VAL A 113 -8.59 13.92 36.03
C VAL A 113 -7.48 13.63 35.01
N ALA A 114 -6.73 14.66 34.65
CA ALA A 114 -5.46 14.61 33.94
C ALA A 114 -4.76 15.98 34.04
N CYS A 115 -3.45 16.02 33.86
CA CYS A 115 -2.62 17.22 33.81
C CYS A 115 -1.57 17.11 32.70
N TYR A 116 -0.82 18.19 32.47
CA TYR A 116 0.27 18.22 31.48
C TYR A 116 1.48 17.38 31.85
N ASP A 117 1.64 17.04 33.13
CA ASP A 117 2.69 16.11 33.58
C ASP A 117 2.31 14.63 33.35
N CYS A 118 1.04 14.33 33.05
CA CYS A 118 0.58 12.97 32.74
C CYS A 118 0.22 12.76 31.27
N LEU A 119 -1.01 13.12 30.88
CA LEU A 119 -1.65 12.72 29.62
C LEU A 119 -2.04 13.91 28.74
N LEU A 120 -2.11 15.13 29.28
CA LEU A 120 -2.45 16.30 28.49
C LEU A 120 -1.22 16.81 27.74
N SER A 121 -1.38 17.12 26.47
CA SER A 121 -0.39 17.81 25.67
C SER A 121 -1.08 18.81 24.75
N TYR A 122 -0.30 19.68 24.09
CA TYR A 122 -0.87 20.60 23.12
C TYR A 122 -1.42 19.87 21.88
N SER A 123 -0.83 18.73 21.50
CA SER A 123 -1.24 17.96 20.33
C SER A 123 -2.61 17.29 20.51
N ASN A 124 -2.97 16.94 21.75
CA ASN A 124 -4.25 16.30 22.07
C ASN A 124 -5.31 17.22 22.69
N GLN A 125 -5.14 18.55 22.56
CA GLN A 125 -6.08 19.55 23.08
C GLN A 125 -7.56 19.30 22.73
N PRO A 126 -7.91 18.87 21.49
CA PRO A 126 -9.31 18.55 21.16
C PRO A 126 -9.92 17.42 22.01
N HIS A 127 -9.08 16.55 22.57
CA HIS A 127 -9.50 15.39 23.35
C HIS A 127 -9.45 15.61 24.86
N HIS A 128 -8.89 16.73 25.36
CA HIS A 128 -8.80 17.03 26.80
C HIS A 128 -10.10 16.79 27.58
N PRO A 129 -11.31 17.17 27.09
CA PRO A 129 -12.55 16.93 27.83
C PRO A 129 -12.92 15.44 28.01
N ARG A 130 -12.26 14.54 27.28
CA ARG A 130 -12.51 13.09 27.26
C ARG A 130 -11.37 12.29 27.91
N ILE A 131 -10.34 12.94 28.44
CA ILE A 131 -9.21 12.26 29.07
C ILE A 131 -9.43 12.20 30.57
N ASP A 132 -9.45 10.98 31.13
CA ASP A 132 -9.52 10.75 32.57
C ASP A 132 -8.65 9.53 32.96
N ARG A 133 -7.52 9.80 33.63
CA ARG A 133 -6.51 8.80 33.99
C ARG A 133 -7.06 7.67 34.86
N HIS A 134 -8.13 7.90 35.62
CA HIS A 134 -8.69 6.90 36.52
C HIS A 134 -9.43 5.79 35.78
N LEU A 135 -9.99 6.08 34.59
CA LEU A 135 -10.77 5.12 33.81
C LEU A 135 -9.96 3.92 33.35
N ILE A 136 -8.65 4.09 33.19
CA ILE A 136 -7.76 3.08 32.62
C ILE A 136 -6.88 2.39 33.66
N ARG A 137 -6.91 2.84 34.92
CA ARG A 137 -6.00 2.38 35.98
C ARG A 137 -6.03 0.86 36.14
N ASP A 138 -7.22 0.30 36.35
CA ASP A 138 -7.39 -1.13 36.63
C ASP A 138 -7.01 -1.96 35.38
N PHE A 139 -7.34 -1.45 34.19
CA PHE A 139 -6.92 -2.10 32.94
C PHE A 139 -5.40 -2.09 32.77
N LEU A 140 -4.72 -0.98 33.10
CA LEU A 140 -3.26 -0.92 33.02
C LEU A 140 -2.60 -1.84 34.05
N LEU A 141 -3.17 -1.98 35.26
CA LEU A 141 -2.70 -2.95 36.25
C LEU A 141 -2.79 -4.39 35.72
N ASP A 142 -3.94 -4.77 35.16
CA ASP A 142 -4.10 -6.07 34.51
C ASP A 142 -3.08 -6.26 33.38
N LEU A 143 -2.85 -5.21 32.59
CA LEU A 143 -1.89 -5.22 31.48
C LEU A 143 -0.43 -5.38 31.96
N THR A 144 -0.08 -4.98 33.20
CA THR A 144 1.28 -5.21 33.76
C THR A 144 1.62 -6.69 33.97
N HIS A 145 0.62 -7.57 33.93
CA HIS A 145 0.75 -9.01 34.02
C HIS A 145 0.53 -9.72 32.67
N SER A 146 0.41 -8.96 31.58
CA SER A 146 0.25 -9.51 30.24
C SER A 146 1.56 -10.01 29.67
N GLU A 147 1.44 -10.93 28.71
CA GLU A 147 2.55 -11.40 27.89
C GLU A 147 2.13 -11.33 26.42
N VAL A 148 3.02 -10.84 25.57
CA VAL A 148 2.91 -10.90 24.13
C VAL A 148 3.28 -12.32 23.71
N VAL A 149 2.23 -13.08 23.41
CA VAL A 149 2.36 -14.38 22.79
C VAL A 149 2.08 -14.19 21.31
N ALA A 150 2.94 -14.73 20.45
CA ALA A 150 2.59 -14.91 19.05
C ALA A 150 1.32 -15.77 19.02
N GLY A 151 0.19 -15.15 18.68
CA GLY A 151 -1.10 -15.81 18.76
C GLY A 151 -1.07 -17.11 17.94
N PRO A 152 -1.73 -18.18 18.41
CA PRO A 152 -1.98 -19.31 17.52
C PRO A 152 -2.73 -18.74 16.31
N GLU A 153 -2.15 -18.87 15.12
CA GLU A 153 -3.00 -19.06 13.95
C GLU A 153 -3.99 -20.17 14.36
N THR A 154 -5.28 -19.88 14.23
CA THR A 154 -6.37 -20.77 14.64
C THR A 154 -6.04 -22.27 14.41
N ASP A 155 -6.10 -23.06 15.49
CA ASP A 155 -5.77 -24.49 15.67
C ASP A 155 -4.28 -24.91 15.68
N PRO A 156 -3.86 -25.87 16.55
CA PRO A 156 -2.54 -26.48 16.48
C PRO A 156 -2.29 -27.02 15.06
N PRO A 157 -1.22 -26.58 14.36
CA PRO A 157 -1.01 -26.85 12.93
C PRO A 157 -0.97 -28.34 12.53
N GLY A 158 -0.83 -29.26 13.49
CA GLY A 158 -0.82 -30.71 13.25
C GLY A 158 -2.19 -31.29 12.95
N ASP A 159 -3.18 -31.08 13.82
CA ASP A 159 -4.46 -31.80 13.75
C ASP A 159 -5.40 -31.25 12.67
N HIS A 160 -5.43 -29.92 12.47
CA HIS A 160 -6.28 -29.29 11.46
C HIS A 160 -5.80 -29.58 10.03
N PHE A 161 -4.50 -29.48 9.81
CA PHE A 161 -3.88 -29.80 8.53
C PHE A 161 -4.09 -31.27 8.12
N GLU A 162 -3.92 -32.20 9.05
CA GLU A 162 -4.16 -33.62 8.81
C GLU A 162 -5.64 -33.93 8.53
N ARG A 163 -6.57 -33.19 9.12
CA ARG A 163 -8.00 -33.29 8.80
C ARG A 163 -8.30 -32.81 7.38
N LEU A 164 -7.77 -31.66 6.98
CA LEU A 164 -7.95 -31.15 5.62
C LEU A 164 -7.37 -32.11 4.57
N LEU A 165 -6.17 -32.65 4.80
CA LEU A 165 -5.55 -33.64 3.90
C LEU A 165 -6.37 -34.93 3.74
N LYS A 166 -7.21 -35.30 4.72
CA LYS A 166 -8.11 -36.47 4.63
C LYS A 166 -9.40 -36.16 3.87
N MET A 167 -9.75 -34.88 3.70
CA MET A 167 -11.00 -34.41 3.10
C MET A 167 -10.83 -33.93 1.66
N VAL A 168 -9.60 -33.79 1.17
CA VAL A 168 -9.26 -33.47 -0.23
C VAL A 168 -9.69 -34.60 -1.18
N ASP A 169 -10.07 -34.27 -2.42
CA ASP A 169 -10.43 -35.25 -3.44
C ASP A 169 -9.20 -36.13 -3.81
N PRO A 170 -9.26 -37.47 -3.65
CA PRO A 170 -8.19 -38.36 -4.08
C PRO A 170 -7.84 -38.26 -5.58
N ALA A 171 -8.78 -37.79 -6.42
CA ALA A 171 -8.59 -37.61 -7.85
C ALA A 171 -7.94 -36.27 -8.24
N SER A 172 -7.81 -35.32 -7.31
CA SER A 172 -7.28 -33.96 -7.53
C SER A 172 -5.95 -33.77 -6.81
N PRO A 173 -4.79 -33.99 -7.48
CA PRO A 173 -3.48 -33.80 -6.85
C PRO A 173 -3.22 -32.34 -6.45
N LEU A 174 -3.85 -31.38 -7.13
CA LEU A 174 -3.61 -29.94 -6.94
C LEU A 174 -4.11 -29.43 -5.59
N GLU A 175 -5.25 -29.90 -5.09
CA GLU A 175 -5.76 -29.55 -3.76
C GLU A 175 -4.79 -29.98 -2.65
N ARG A 176 -4.22 -31.17 -2.80
CA ARG A 176 -3.22 -31.71 -1.86
C ARG A 176 -1.92 -30.91 -1.93
N GLU A 177 -1.44 -30.60 -3.12
CA GLU A 177 -0.26 -29.77 -3.35
C GLU A 177 -0.43 -28.37 -2.76
N PHE A 178 -1.62 -27.78 -2.90
CA PHE A 178 -1.95 -26.47 -2.33
C PHE A 178 -1.85 -26.47 -0.80
N LEU A 179 -2.44 -27.46 -0.13
CA LEU A 179 -2.32 -27.57 1.33
C LEU A 179 -0.86 -27.74 1.76
N LEU A 180 -0.12 -28.65 1.11
CA LEU A 180 1.31 -28.85 1.42
C LEU A 180 2.11 -27.56 1.23
N TYR A 181 1.82 -26.78 0.19
CA TYR A 181 2.44 -25.48 -0.05
C TYR A 181 2.17 -24.49 1.09
N LEU A 182 0.92 -24.39 1.57
CA LEU A 182 0.57 -23.54 2.70
C LEU A 182 1.36 -23.93 3.96
N ARG A 183 1.45 -25.23 4.25
CA ARG A 183 2.19 -25.73 5.42
C ARG A 183 3.69 -25.48 5.32
N GLU A 184 4.28 -25.71 4.16
CA GLU A 184 5.71 -25.49 3.92
C GLU A 184 6.11 -24.03 4.15
N HIS A 185 5.24 -23.09 3.79
CA HIS A 185 5.51 -21.65 3.88
C HIS A 185 4.94 -20.99 5.15
N GLY A 186 4.42 -21.78 6.10
CA GLY A 186 3.84 -21.24 7.34
C GLY A 186 2.64 -20.32 7.12
N LEU A 187 1.84 -20.61 6.09
CA LEU A 187 0.64 -19.86 5.73
C LEU A 187 -0.60 -20.46 6.39
N ARG A 188 -1.61 -19.62 6.62
CA ARG A 188 -2.89 -19.98 7.22
C ARG A 188 -3.68 -20.92 6.32
N PRO A 189 -4.03 -22.14 6.78
CA PRO A 189 -4.87 -23.06 6.02
C PRO A 189 -6.34 -22.61 6.04
N PRO A 190 -7.15 -22.99 5.02
CA PRO A 190 -8.61 -22.81 5.04
C PRO A 190 -9.29 -23.52 6.22
N ASN A 191 -10.53 -23.13 6.54
CA ASN A 191 -11.27 -23.72 7.67
C ASN A 191 -11.84 -25.11 7.36
N THR A 192 -12.31 -25.34 6.14
CA THR A 192 -12.89 -26.63 5.71
C THR A 192 -12.54 -26.93 4.26
N ALA A 193 -12.48 -28.21 3.91
CA ALA A 193 -12.38 -28.69 2.52
C ALA A 193 -13.73 -29.28 2.10
N GLN A 194 -14.08 -29.17 0.81
CA GLN A 194 -15.27 -29.79 0.22
C GLN A 194 -16.60 -29.44 0.91
N ASN A 195 -16.71 -28.23 1.46
CA ASN A 195 -17.92 -27.78 2.16
C ASN A 195 -18.91 -27.15 1.16
N ARG A 196 -20.21 -27.38 1.36
CA ARG A 196 -21.25 -26.66 0.62
C ARG A 196 -21.65 -25.41 1.39
N PRO A 197 -21.36 -24.20 0.87
CA PRO A 197 -21.54 -22.96 1.61
C PRO A 197 -23.02 -22.58 1.85
N SER A 198 -23.95 -23.10 1.03
CA SER A 198 -25.40 -22.93 1.21
C SER A 198 -26.17 -24.15 0.68
N HIS A 199 -27.38 -24.38 1.19
CA HIS A 199 -28.31 -25.39 0.66
C HIS A 199 -28.89 -24.99 -0.71
N ASP A 200 -28.88 -23.70 -1.02
CA ASP A 200 -29.53 -23.13 -2.22
C ASP A 200 -28.61 -23.08 -3.45
N VAL A 201 -27.29 -23.28 -3.27
CA VAL A 201 -26.30 -23.25 -4.35
C VAL A 201 -25.66 -24.64 -4.49
N ALA A 202 -25.87 -25.28 -5.64
CA ALA A 202 -25.41 -26.65 -5.91
C ALA A 202 -23.93 -26.71 -6.32
N VAL A 203 -23.07 -25.93 -5.68
CA VAL A 203 -21.64 -25.80 -6.03
C VAL A 203 -20.81 -26.05 -4.78
N GLN A 204 -19.76 -26.84 -4.96
CA GLN A 204 -18.87 -27.25 -3.89
C GLN A 204 -17.48 -26.66 -4.17
N PRO A 205 -17.07 -25.61 -3.46
CA PRO A 205 -15.69 -25.14 -3.52
C PRO A 205 -14.73 -26.18 -2.92
N ASP A 206 -13.48 -26.13 -3.38
CA ASP A 206 -12.43 -27.02 -2.90
C ASP A 206 -12.10 -26.72 -1.43
N PHE A 207 -12.05 -25.44 -1.08
CA PHE A 207 -11.91 -25.00 0.30
C PHE A 207 -12.82 -23.83 0.65
N TYR A 208 -13.12 -23.69 1.94
CA TYR A 208 -13.93 -22.61 2.48
C TYR A 208 -13.32 -21.99 3.73
N CYS A 209 -13.25 -20.66 3.76
CA CYS A 209 -12.81 -19.88 4.92
C CYS A 209 -14.00 -19.14 5.56
N GLU A 210 -14.21 -19.35 6.86
CA GLU A 210 -15.32 -18.78 7.61
C GLU A 210 -15.09 -17.31 7.97
N ARG A 211 -16.17 -16.51 8.01
CA ARG A 211 -16.13 -15.08 8.36
C ARG A 211 -17.14 -14.68 9.44
N GLY A 212 -17.28 -15.51 10.48
CA GLY A 212 -18.00 -15.16 11.70
C GLY A 212 -19.43 -14.65 11.49
N GLY A 213 -20.29 -15.47 10.86
CA GLY A 213 -21.71 -15.16 10.63
C GLY A 213 -22.01 -14.34 9.38
N ARG A 214 -21.01 -14.09 8.52
CA ARG A 214 -21.17 -13.51 7.16
C ARG A 214 -20.85 -14.57 6.10
N PRO A 215 -21.29 -14.40 4.84
CA PRO A 215 -20.81 -15.22 3.73
C PRO A 215 -19.27 -15.26 3.71
N GLY A 216 -18.73 -16.47 3.71
CA GLY A 216 -17.29 -16.72 3.81
C GLY A 216 -16.57 -16.55 2.48
N ILE A 217 -15.43 -17.21 2.37
CA ILE A 217 -14.55 -17.15 1.20
C ILE A 217 -14.52 -18.54 0.58
N CYS A 218 -14.88 -18.64 -0.70
CA CYS A 218 -14.82 -19.89 -1.46
C CYS A 218 -13.52 -19.91 -2.27
N VAL A 219 -12.71 -20.94 -2.08
CA VAL A 219 -11.43 -21.12 -2.77
C VAL A 219 -11.56 -22.29 -3.75
N PHE A 220 -11.24 -22.03 -5.01
CA PHE A 220 -11.22 -22.99 -6.11
C PHE A 220 -9.78 -23.16 -6.61
N ILE A 221 -9.33 -24.41 -6.74
CA ILE A 221 -8.02 -24.80 -7.25
C ILE A 221 -8.23 -25.40 -8.65
N ASP A 222 -8.22 -24.54 -9.65
CA ASP A 222 -8.57 -24.89 -11.03
C ASP A 222 -7.43 -25.64 -11.72
N GLY A 223 -7.68 -26.92 -12.03
CA GLY A 223 -6.82 -27.73 -12.89
C GLY A 223 -6.94 -27.40 -14.38
N ALA A 224 -6.10 -28.04 -15.21
CA ALA A 224 -6.05 -27.78 -16.66
C ALA A 224 -7.39 -28.04 -17.40
N VAL A 225 -8.26 -28.91 -16.87
CA VAL A 225 -9.58 -29.25 -17.43
C VAL A 225 -10.56 -28.07 -17.35
N HIS A 226 -10.35 -27.13 -16.42
CA HIS A 226 -11.16 -25.92 -16.27
C HIS A 226 -10.80 -24.82 -17.29
N GLN A 227 -9.78 -25.03 -18.12
CA GLN A 227 -9.37 -24.09 -19.17
C GLN A 227 -10.10 -24.33 -20.50
N GLU A 228 -10.92 -25.38 -20.61
CA GLU A 228 -11.76 -25.61 -21.78
C GLU A 228 -12.91 -24.58 -21.83
N PRO A 229 -13.23 -24.00 -23.01
CA PRO A 229 -14.16 -22.86 -23.10
C PRO A 229 -15.55 -23.10 -22.52
N GLU A 230 -16.09 -24.32 -22.69
CA GLU A 230 -17.41 -24.69 -22.17
C GLU A 230 -17.42 -24.83 -20.64
N GLN A 231 -16.33 -25.39 -20.08
CA GLN A 231 -16.17 -25.54 -18.63
C GLN A 231 -15.89 -24.18 -17.96
N ALA A 232 -15.07 -23.33 -18.58
CA ALA A 232 -14.74 -22.00 -18.08
C ALA A 232 -15.98 -21.06 -18.04
N GLU A 233 -16.92 -21.21 -18.98
CA GLU A 233 -18.17 -20.44 -18.96
C GLU A 233 -19.12 -20.95 -17.87
N HIS A 234 -19.18 -22.26 -17.64
CA HIS A 234 -19.96 -22.84 -16.54
C HIS A 234 -19.43 -22.40 -15.17
N ASP A 235 -18.11 -22.51 -14.96
CA ASP A 235 -17.45 -22.15 -13.70
C ASP A 235 -17.62 -20.65 -13.40
N ARG A 236 -17.60 -19.79 -14.43
CA ARG A 236 -17.85 -18.36 -14.28
C ARG A 236 -19.27 -18.08 -13.79
N ARG A 237 -20.29 -18.65 -14.43
CA ARG A 237 -21.69 -18.45 -14.03
C ARG A 237 -21.94 -18.89 -12.59
N VAL A 238 -21.34 -20.01 -12.20
CA VAL A 238 -21.37 -20.55 -10.84
C VAL A 238 -20.73 -19.60 -9.83
N ARG A 239 -19.59 -19.00 -10.18
CA ARG A 239 -18.87 -18.05 -9.31
C ARG A 239 -19.62 -16.74 -9.18
N ASP A 240 -20.14 -16.21 -10.28
CA ASP A 240 -20.96 -15.00 -10.30
C ASP A 240 -22.19 -15.16 -9.37
N GLU A 241 -22.85 -16.33 -9.39
CA GLU A 241 -23.96 -16.63 -8.49
C GLU A 241 -23.54 -16.64 -7.01
N LEU A 242 -22.38 -17.19 -6.67
CA LEU A 242 -21.86 -17.14 -5.30
C LEU A 242 -21.47 -15.72 -4.87
N GLU A 243 -20.91 -14.91 -5.77
CA GLU A 243 -20.62 -13.49 -5.49
C GLU A 243 -21.90 -12.68 -5.25
N ASP A 244 -22.97 -12.95 -6.02
CA ASP A 244 -24.28 -12.33 -5.83
C ASP A 244 -24.90 -12.67 -4.46
N HIS A 245 -24.59 -13.84 -3.90
CA HIS A 245 -24.97 -14.23 -2.54
C HIS A 245 -24.00 -13.70 -1.46
N GLY A 246 -23.00 -12.91 -1.85
CA GLY A 246 -22.09 -12.18 -0.96
C GLY A 246 -20.81 -12.94 -0.58
N PHE A 247 -20.55 -14.12 -1.15
CA PHE A 247 -19.29 -14.84 -0.93
C PHE A 247 -18.14 -14.17 -1.69
N ARG A 248 -16.94 -14.18 -1.11
CA ARG A 248 -15.72 -13.80 -1.86
C ARG A 248 -15.16 -15.03 -2.56
N ILE A 249 -14.82 -14.90 -3.83
CA ILE A 249 -14.26 -16.00 -4.62
C ILE A 249 -12.75 -15.81 -4.79
N ILE A 250 -12.00 -16.90 -4.60
CA ILE A 250 -10.58 -16.98 -4.91
C ILE A 250 -10.39 -18.18 -5.83
N ALA A 251 -9.96 -17.95 -7.06
CA ALA A 251 -9.59 -19.00 -8.00
C ALA A 251 -8.07 -19.02 -8.18
N ILE A 252 -7.46 -20.19 -7.99
CA ILE A 252 -6.02 -20.40 -8.15
C ILE A 252 -5.80 -21.41 -9.27
N THR A 253 -5.19 -20.97 -10.37
CA THR A 253 -5.06 -21.78 -11.58
C THR A 253 -3.74 -22.54 -11.61
N GLY A 254 -3.79 -23.82 -12.00
CA GLY A 254 -2.65 -24.56 -12.55
C GLY A 254 -1.42 -24.64 -11.66
N GLY A 255 -1.60 -24.76 -10.33
CA GLY A 255 -0.47 -24.88 -9.39
C GLY A 255 0.28 -23.58 -9.10
N GLN A 256 -0.19 -22.42 -9.59
CA GLN A 256 0.41 -21.11 -9.32
C GLN A 256 0.01 -20.58 -7.93
N PHE A 257 0.27 -21.37 -6.88
CA PHE A 257 -0.20 -21.09 -5.51
C PHE A 257 0.30 -19.74 -4.99
N ALA A 258 1.58 -19.42 -5.20
CA ALA A 258 2.15 -18.14 -4.79
C ALA A 258 1.41 -16.94 -5.41
N ALA A 259 1.08 -17.03 -6.70
CA ALA A 259 0.38 -15.96 -7.42
C ALA A 259 -1.08 -15.81 -6.97
N GLY A 260 -1.72 -16.91 -6.57
CA GLY A 260 -3.06 -16.89 -5.97
C GLY A 260 -3.08 -16.42 -4.51
N ILE A 261 -2.03 -16.73 -3.73
CA ILE A 261 -1.93 -16.41 -2.31
C ILE A 261 -1.53 -14.95 -2.08
N ARG A 262 -0.53 -14.44 -2.81
CA ARG A 262 0.01 -13.06 -2.64
C ARG A 262 -1.07 -11.95 -2.65
N PRO A 263 -2.00 -11.88 -3.63
CA PRO A 263 -3.05 -10.86 -3.62
C PRO A 263 -4.13 -11.12 -2.55
N ASN A 264 -4.19 -12.33 -1.99
CA ASN A 264 -5.14 -12.76 -0.97
C ASN A 264 -4.44 -13.01 0.39
N TRP A 265 -3.40 -12.24 0.70
CA TRP A 265 -2.62 -12.33 1.95
C TRP A 265 -3.49 -12.15 3.20
N ASP A 266 -4.59 -11.40 3.06
CA ASP A 266 -5.56 -11.17 4.12
C ASP A 266 -6.30 -12.46 4.52
N VAL A 267 -6.32 -13.46 3.64
CA VAL A 267 -6.94 -14.78 3.83
C VAL A 267 -5.93 -15.81 4.31
N PHE A 268 -4.78 -15.92 3.63
CA PHE A 268 -3.80 -17.00 3.87
C PHE A 268 -2.60 -16.57 4.73
N GLY A 269 -2.50 -15.30 5.14
CA GLY A 269 -1.27 -14.77 5.75
C GLY A 269 -0.23 -14.36 4.70
N GLY A 270 0.84 -13.71 5.16
CA GLY A 270 1.94 -13.28 4.30
C GLY A 270 2.98 -14.39 4.14
N LEU A 271 3.49 -14.58 2.91
CA LEU A 271 4.65 -15.44 2.68
C LEU A 271 5.87 -14.86 3.45
N PRO A 272 6.69 -15.69 4.12
CA PRO A 272 7.87 -15.21 4.82
C PRO A 272 8.81 -14.45 3.88
N GLU A 273 9.36 -13.33 4.34
CA GLU A 273 10.35 -12.55 3.60
C GLU A 273 11.61 -13.39 3.37
N GLU A 274 12.01 -13.56 2.11
CA GLU A 274 13.31 -14.16 1.75
C GLU A 274 14.46 -13.31 2.33
N PRO A 275 15.59 -13.94 2.75
CA PRO A 275 16.68 -13.23 3.39
C PRO A 275 17.24 -12.13 2.49
N LYS A 276 17.40 -10.95 3.09
CA LYS A 276 17.95 -9.73 2.50
C LYS A 276 19.32 -9.98 1.86
N THR A 277 19.32 -10.17 0.55
CA THR A 277 20.38 -9.67 -0.33
C THR A 277 19.85 -8.40 -0.97
N ASP A 278 20.72 -7.38 -1.00
CA ASP A 278 20.41 -6.00 -1.36
C ASP A 278 19.48 -5.85 -2.57
N ASP A 279 18.57 -4.88 -2.46
CA ASP A 279 17.59 -4.41 -3.44
C ASP A 279 16.52 -5.41 -3.90
N VAL A 280 15.26 -5.11 -3.53
CA VAL A 280 14.16 -4.76 -4.45
C VAL A 280 12.84 -4.86 -3.68
N ALA A 281 12.18 -3.72 -3.52
CA ALA A 281 10.80 -3.63 -3.08
C ALA A 281 9.85 -4.18 -4.18
N VAL A 282 8.87 -5.01 -3.82
CA VAL A 282 7.70 -5.28 -4.66
C VAL A 282 6.44 -5.21 -3.81
N THR A 283 5.78 -4.05 -3.82
CA THR A 283 4.32 -3.96 -3.56
C THR A 283 3.59 -4.47 -4.81
N ALA A 284 2.26 -4.66 -4.77
CA ALA A 284 1.46 -4.87 -5.98
C ALA A 284 1.64 -3.68 -6.96
N SER A 285 2.70 -3.78 -7.73
CA SER A 285 3.19 -2.93 -8.79
C SER A 285 3.51 -3.95 -9.85
N SER A 286 2.93 -3.81 -11.03
CA SER A 286 3.52 -4.43 -12.20
C SER A 286 5.01 -4.13 -12.15
N THR A 287 5.84 -5.17 -12.09
CA THR A 287 7.29 -4.97 -12.16
C THR A 287 7.58 -4.19 -13.44
N ILE A 288 8.64 -3.40 -13.47
CA ILE A 288 9.02 -2.66 -14.68
C ILE A 288 9.06 -3.61 -15.88
N GLU A 289 9.52 -4.84 -15.69
CA GLU A 289 9.51 -5.92 -16.69
C GLU A 289 8.11 -6.28 -17.19
N GLU A 290 7.09 -6.28 -16.33
CA GLU A 290 5.70 -6.52 -16.73
C GLU A 290 5.15 -5.35 -17.55
N LEU A 291 5.50 -4.10 -17.21
CA LEU A 291 5.17 -2.93 -18.02
C LEU A 291 5.82 -3.03 -19.40
N LEU A 292 7.10 -3.41 -19.47
CA LEU A 292 7.81 -3.63 -20.74
C LEU A 292 7.15 -4.73 -21.58
N ARG A 293 6.72 -5.84 -20.97
CA ARG A 293 6.03 -6.94 -21.67
C ARG A 293 4.65 -6.54 -22.20
N ARG A 294 3.91 -5.68 -21.49
CA ARG A 294 2.58 -5.22 -21.91
C ARG A 294 2.62 -4.31 -23.15
N GLY A 295 3.73 -3.60 -23.36
CA GLY A 295 3.89 -2.67 -24.48
C GLY A 295 3.08 -1.39 -24.34
N GLU A 296 3.18 -0.50 -25.32
CA GLU A 296 2.47 0.79 -25.29
C GLU A 296 0.94 0.63 -25.22
N SER A 297 0.29 1.50 -24.45
CA SER A 297 -1.16 1.50 -24.24
C SER A 297 -1.69 2.92 -24.05
N GLU A 298 -2.98 3.08 -23.76
CA GLU A 298 -3.55 4.41 -23.51
C GLU A 298 -2.86 5.16 -22.34
N THR A 299 -2.38 4.41 -21.34
CA THR A 299 -1.72 4.93 -20.14
C THR A 299 -0.25 4.53 -20.04
N LEU A 300 0.36 3.94 -21.07
CA LEU A 300 1.78 3.57 -21.06
C LEU A 300 2.43 3.98 -22.39
N GLU A 301 3.49 4.77 -22.34
CA GLU A 301 4.22 5.25 -23.53
C GLU A 301 5.71 4.94 -23.35
N PHE A 302 6.39 4.50 -24.41
CA PHE A 302 7.83 4.26 -24.41
C PHE A 302 8.56 5.35 -25.20
N LYS A 303 9.75 5.71 -24.72
CA LYS A 303 10.68 6.61 -25.39
C LYS A 303 12.09 6.04 -25.26
N SER A 304 12.78 5.95 -26.38
CA SER A 304 14.14 5.41 -26.41
C SER A 304 15.13 6.24 -25.61
N SER A 305 14.99 7.56 -25.62
CA SER A 305 15.94 8.50 -25.01
C SER A 305 15.25 9.79 -24.55
N LEU A 306 15.94 10.51 -23.66
CA LEU A 306 15.51 11.82 -23.15
C LEU A 306 15.95 12.97 -24.05
N ARG A 307 17.15 12.91 -24.63
CA ARG A 307 17.78 14.07 -25.27
C ARG A 307 18.55 13.75 -26.56
N LEU A 308 19.17 12.59 -26.67
CA LEU A 308 19.91 12.18 -27.87
C LEU A 308 19.00 11.50 -28.89
N GLY A 309 19.08 11.88 -30.16
CA GLY A 309 18.42 11.13 -31.23
C GLY A 309 19.09 9.76 -31.42
N VAL A 310 18.34 8.66 -31.35
CA VAL A 310 18.91 7.29 -31.43
C VAL A 310 19.69 7.06 -32.72
N SER A 311 19.21 7.61 -33.85
CA SER A 311 19.88 7.48 -35.14
C SER A 311 21.08 8.41 -35.31
N SER A 312 21.09 9.56 -34.65
CA SER A 312 22.12 10.59 -34.84
C SER A 312 23.22 10.54 -33.77
N GLY A 313 22.91 10.04 -32.56
CA GLY A 313 23.77 10.11 -31.38
C GLY A 313 24.02 11.55 -30.90
N THR A 314 23.25 12.53 -31.37
CA THR A 314 23.43 13.95 -31.05
C THR A 314 22.23 14.54 -30.33
N VAL A 315 22.45 15.65 -29.62
CA VAL A 315 21.38 16.34 -28.88
C VAL A 315 20.36 16.93 -29.85
N GLU A 316 19.12 16.49 -29.74
CA GLU A 316 18.02 16.89 -30.59
C GLU A 316 16.88 17.50 -29.77
N PRO A 317 16.59 18.80 -29.90
CA PRO A 317 15.52 19.46 -29.14
C PRO A 317 14.14 18.82 -29.32
N VAL A 318 13.92 18.12 -30.45
CA VAL A 318 12.68 17.41 -30.75
C VAL A 318 12.46 16.21 -29.82
N VAL A 319 13.54 15.59 -29.32
CA VAL A 319 13.48 14.44 -28.40
C VAL A 319 12.97 14.88 -27.04
N GLU A 320 13.58 15.90 -26.42
CA GLU A 320 13.08 16.48 -25.16
C GLU A 320 11.63 16.97 -25.31
N LYS A 321 11.32 17.58 -26.45
CA LYS A 321 9.97 18.05 -26.74
C LYS A 321 8.96 16.89 -26.82
N SER A 322 9.35 15.71 -27.29
CA SER A 322 8.49 14.53 -27.30
C SER A 322 8.16 14.05 -25.87
N ILE A 323 9.14 14.07 -24.95
CA ILE A 323 8.93 13.76 -23.53
C ILE A 323 7.92 14.73 -22.91
N LEU A 324 8.10 16.03 -23.16
CA LEU A 324 7.20 17.06 -22.67
C LEU A 324 5.78 16.88 -23.20
N LYS A 325 5.61 16.58 -24.50
CA LYS A 325 4.28 16.33 -25.08
C LYS A 325 3.57 15.17 -24.40
N THR A 326 4.28 14.07 -24.15
CA THR A 326 3.72 12.90 -23.47
C THR A 326 3.30 13.23 -22.03
N VAL A 327 4.16 13.89 -21.25
CA VAL A 327 3.81 14.27 -19.87
C VAL A 327 2.67 15.28 -19.83
N SER A 328 2.64 16.25 -20.74
CA SER A 328 1.51 17.18 -20.92
C SER A 328 0.22 16.43 -21.22
N ALA A 329 0.26 15.46 -22.13
CA ALA A 329 -0.89 14.64 -22.48
C ALA A 329 -1.43 13.85 -21.29
N PHE A 330 -0.56 13.21 -20.51
CA PHE A 330 -0.97 12.49 -19.31
C PHE A 330 -1.56 13.42 -18.24
N LEU A 331 -0.90 14.55 -17.95
CA LEU A 331 -1.42 15.55 -17.00
C LEU A 331 -2.82 16.04 -17.40
N ASN A 332 -3.09 16.23 -18.69
CA ASN A 332 -4.41 16.71 -19.13
C ASN A 332 -5.46 15.60 -19.25
N SER A 333 -5.07 14.33 -19.19
CA SER A 333 -5.98 13.18 -19.33
C SER A 333 -6.66 12.81 -17.99
N TYR A 334 -7.79 12.12 -18.04
CA TYR A 334 -8.55 11.74 -16.84
C TYR A 334 -7.82 10.72 -15.96
N LYS A 335 -7.09 9.76 -16.57
CA LYS A 335 -6.42 8.68 -15.86
C LYS A 335 -4.94 8.95 -15.55
N GLY A 336 -4.34 9.98 -16.14
CA GLY A 336 -2.89 10.11 -16.14
C GLY A 336 -2.21 9.08 -17.06
N GLY A 337 -1.01 8.64 -16.70
CA GLY A 337 -0.30 7.55 -17.36
C GLY A 337 1.15 7.43 -16.92
N THR A 338 1.87 6.49 -17.51
CA THR A 338 3.26 6.18 -17.24
C THR A 338 4.06 6.34 -18.54
N LEU A 339 5.16 7.07 -18.47
CA LEU A 339 6.15 7.18 -19.54
C LEU A 339 7.40 6.41 -19.12
N ILE A 340 7.88 5.51 -19.98
CA ILE A 340 9.14 4.80 -19.79
C ILE A 340 10.18 5.37 -20.76
N ILE A 341 11.35 5.76 -20.24
CA ILE A 341 12.46 6.32 -21.02
C ILE A 341 13.66 5.37 -20.93
N GLY A 342 14.37 5.19 -22.05
CA GLY A 342 15.49 4.25 -22.16
C GLY A 342 15.10 2.93 -22.84
N VAL A 343 13.95 2.89 -23.51
CA VAL A 343 13.40 1.68 -24.16
C VAL A 343 12.96 2.01 -25.57
N GLU A 344 13.46 1.25 -26.55
CA GLU A 344 13.10 1.39 -27.96
C GLU A 344 11.71 0.80 -28.24
N ASP A 345 11.10 1.18 -29.36
CA ASP A 345 9.75 0.74 -29.76
C ASP A 345 9.62 -0.80 -29.91
N ASN A 346 10.73 -1.50 -30.12
CA ASN A 346 10.80 -2.96 -30.19
C ASN A 346 10.97 -3.64 -28.81
N GLY A 347 10.98 -2.88 -27.72
CA GLY A 347 11.18 -3.36 -26.36
C GLY A 347 12.66 -3.51 -25.93
N ASN A 348 13.62 -3.20 -26.80
CA ASN A 348 15.04 -3.24 -26.44
C ASN A 348 15.36 -2.15 -25.41
N ILE A 349 16.13 -2.53 -24.40
CA ILE A 349 16.59 -1.60 -23.36
C ILE A 349 17.83 -0.87 -23.87
N LEU A 350 17.66 0.40 -24.24
CA LEU A 350 18.75 1.30 -24.62
C LEU A 350 19.53 1.75 -23.39
N GLY A 351 18.80 2.13 -22.33
CA GLY A 351 19.32 2.59 -21.04
C GLY A 351 19.43 4.12 -20.92
N CYS A 352 19.20 4.67 -19.73
CA CYS A 352 19.40 6.08 -19.39
C CYS A 352 20.85 6.53 -19.58
N GLU A 353 21.79 5.59 -19.47
CA GLU A 353 23.22 5.78 -19.71
C GLU A 353 23.50 6.37 -21.09
N TYR A 354 22.63 6.08 -22.07
CA TYR A 354 22.73 6.61 -23.42
C TYR A 354 22.76 8.15 -23.43
N ASP A 355 21.98 8.79 -22.56
CA ASP A 355 21.88 10.25 -22.48
C ASP A 355 22.92 10.91 -21.54
N PHE A 356 23.76 10.16 -20.83
CA PHE A 356 24.64 10.71 -19.78
C PHE A 356 25.57 11.81 -20.27
N SER A 357 26.10 11.68 -21.49
CA SER A 357 26.95 12.72 -22.10
C SER A 357 26.18 14.01 -22.42
N ALA A 358 24.86 13.93 -22.53
CA ALA A 358 23.98 15.02 -22.96
C ALA A 358 23.31 15.78 -21.82
N ILE A 359 23.31 15.26 -20.58
CA ILE A 359 22.55 15.81 -19.42
C ILE A 359 23.33 16.85 -18.59
N GLY A 360 24.54 17.23 -19.02
CA GLY A 360 25.32 18.32 -18.43
C GLY A 360 26.60 17.86 -17.74
N LYS A 361 26.92 18.46 -16.58
CA LYS A 361 28.19 18.23 -15.88
C LYS A 361 28.21 16.93 -15.06
N LYS A 362 27.08 16.56 -14.46
CA LYS A 362 26.92 15.33 -13.68
C LYS A 362 26.36 14.28 -14.64
N GLN A 363 27.24 13.40 -15.14
CA GLN A 363 26.94 12.45 -16.21
C GLN A 363 26.68 11.06 -15.64
N ASP A 364 25.73 10.99 -14.72
CA ASP A 364 25.32 9.79 -13.99
C ASP A 364 23.79 9.80 -13.78
N LEU A 365 23.27 8.80 -13.08
CA LEU A 365 21.83 8.64 -12.82
C LEU A 365 21.21 9.84 -12.09
N ASP A 366 21.89 10.35 -11.06
CA ASP A 366 21.44 11.53 -10.32
C ASP A 366 21.37 12.76 -11.23
N GLY A 367 22.37 12.93 -12.10
CA GLY A 367 22.42 13.99 -13.09
C GLY A 367 21.27 13.89 -14.09
N TYR A 368 20.93 12.66 -14.50
CA TYR A 368 19.84 12.38 -15.43
C TYR A 368 18.50 12.75 -14.81
N GLU A 369 18.24 12.26 -13.59
CA GLU A 369 17.01 12.56 -12.86
C GLU A 369 16.88 14.06 -12.61
N LEU A 370 17.96 14.72 -12.21
CA LEU A 370 17.98 16.16 -11.99
C LEU A 370 17.67 16.95 -13.28
N HIS A 371 18.26 16.55 -14.42
CA HIS A 371 17.98 17.17 -15.72
C HIS A 371 16.51 17.02 -16.10
N LEU A 372 15.94 15.81 -15.99
CA LEU A 372 14.53 15.56 -16.28
C LEU A 372 13.60 16.34 -15.34
N ARG A 373 13.85 16.35 -14.03
CA ARG A 373 13.07 17.15 -13.06
C ARG A 373 13.11 18.64 -13.39
N ASN A 374 14.28 19.16 -13.79
CA ASN A 374 14.41 20.57 -14.16
C ASN A 374 13.68 20.88 -15.47
N LEU A 375 13.76 19.99 -16.46
CA LEU A 375 13.03 20.08 -17.72
C LEU A 375 11.51 20.15 -17.48
N LEU A 376 10.96 19.23 -16.68
CA LEU A 376 9.53 19.19 -16.37
C LEU A 376 9.08 20.40 -15.53
N ASN A 377 9.85 20.80 -14.52
CA ASN A 377 9.51 21.97 -13.69
C ASN A 377 9.56 23.28 -14.49
N ARG A 378 10.49 23.42 -15.44
CA ARG A 378 10.62 24.61 -16.30
C ARG A 378 9.37 24.79 -17.16
N GLU A 379 8.84 23.70 -17.71
CA GLU A 379 7.73 23.75 -18.67
C GLU A 379 6.37 23.74 -17.97
N PHE A 380 6.19 22.94 -16.92
CA PHE A 380 4.89 22.74 -16.28
C PHE A 380 4.69 23.52 -14.98
N GLY A 381 5.75 24.13 -14.45
CA GLY A 381 5.73 24.82 -13.16
C GLY A 381 5.88 23.85 -11.98
N SER A 382 6.08 24.40 -10.80
CA SER A 382 6.25 23.61 -9.57
C SER A 382 4.96 22.92 -9.13
N ASP A 383 3.81 23.25 -9.72
CA ASP A 383 2.52 22.72 -9.33
C ASP A 383 2.18 21.35 -9.93
N SER A 384 2.75 21.00 -11.09
CA SER A 384 2.69 19.65 -11.67
C SER A 384 3.43 18.62 -10.83
N ALA A 385 4.31 19.10 -9.97
CA ALA A 385 5.40 18.34 -9.46
C ALA A 385 4.95 17.19 -8.49
N PRO A 386 3.91 17.32 -7.63
CA PRO A 386 3.34 16.20 -6.87
C PRO A 386 2.52 15.22 -7.72
N LEU A 387 2.28 15.56 -8.99
CA LEU A 387 1.59 14.72 -9.95
C LEU A 387 2.58 13.94 -10.81
N VAL A 388 3.90 14.13 -10.65
CA VAL A 388 4.91 13.42 -11.43
C VAL A 388 5.91 12.75 -10.51
N GLU A 389 5.85 11.41 -10.45
CA GLU A 389 6.82 10.56 -9.78
C GLU A 389 7.84 10.05 -10.83
N ILE A 390 9.13 10.12 -10.50
CA ILE A 390 10.22 9.60 -11.34
C ILE A 390 10.92 8.51 -10.54
N ALA A 391 11.07 7.34 -11.14
CA ALA A 391 11.82 6.20 -10.59
C ALA A 391 12.82 5.69 -11.65
N LEU A 392 13.98 5.22 -11.21
CA LEU A 392 14.99 4.61 -12.06
C LEU A 392 15.09 3.14 -11.69
N HIS A 393 14.97 2.25 -12.67
CA HIS A 393 14.95 0.81 -12.48
C HIS A 393 16.14 0.17 -13.19
N ALA A 394 16.89 -0.67 -12.48
CA ALA A 394 17.99 -1.43 -13.07
C ALA A 394 17.47 -2.71 -13.74
N ILE A 395 17.84 -2.93 -15.00
CA ILE A 395 17.53 -4.13 -15.79
C ILE A 395 18.76 -4.47 -16.64
N ASP A 396 19.29 -5.69 -16.52
CA ASP A 396 20.44 -6.18 -17.29
C ASP A 396 21.60 -5.17 -17.37
N TYR A 397 22.00 -4.61 -16.22
CA TYR A 397 23.09 -3.63 -16.07
C TYR A 397 22.86 -2.26 -16.71
N LYS A 398 21.63 -1.96 -17.15
CA LYS A 398 21.21 -0.65 -17.65
C LYS A 398 20.07 -0.10 -16.81
N HIS A 399 19.82 1.20 -16.88
CA HIS A 399 18.71 1.83 -16.17
C HIS A 399 17.60 2.27 -17.10
N VAL A 400 16.36 2.04 -16.69
CA VAL A 400 15.16 2.54 -17.36
C VAL A 400 14.50 3.57 -16.44
N CYS A 401 14.09 4.71 -17.00
CA CYS A 401 13.42 5.76 -16.24
C CYS A 401 11.90 5.64 -16.38
N GLU A 402 11.22 5.37 -15.28
CA GLU A 402 9.77 5.41 -15.19
C GLU A 402 9.32 6.80 -14.70
N VAL A 403 8.42 7.42 -15.45
CA VAL A 403 7.77 8.70 -15.12
C VAL A 403 6.27 8.46 -14.98
N ARG A 404 5.78 8.33 -13.75
CA ARG A 404 4.34 8.20 -13.47
C ARG A 404 3.72 9.57 -13.34
N VAL A 405 2.67 9.81 -14.10
CA VAL A 405 2.01 11.11 -14.24
C VAL A 405 0.54 10.97 -13.85
N GLY A 406 0.17 11.59 -12.73
CA GLY A 406 -1.21 11.66 -12.26
C GLY A 406 -2.05 12.73 -12.99
N PRO A 407 -3.37 12.70 -12.83
CA PRO A 407 -4.26 13.66 -13.47
C PRO A 407 -4.05 15.10 -12.94
N GLY A 408 -3.93 16.04 -13.87
CA GLY A 408 -3.72 17.47 -13.64
C GLY A 408 -4.87 18.16 -12.91
N ARG A 409 -4.54 19.16 -12.09
CA ARG A 409 -5.51 20.03 -11.39
C ARG A 409 -5.94 21.26 -12.21
N ARG A 410 -5.26 21.51 -13.32
CA ARG A 410 -5.51 22.56 -14.31
C ARG A 410 -4.97 22.09 -15.67
N PRO A 411 -5.22 22.83 -16.75
CA PRO A 411 -4.55 22.59 -18.03
C PRO A 411 -3.04 22.80 -17.94
N TYR A 412 -2.28 21.84 -18.46
CA TYR A 412 -0.84 21.89 -18.65
C TYR A 412 -0.54 21.97 -20.15
N THR A 413 -0.49 23.20 -20.67
CA THR A 413 -0.21 23.48 -22.09
C THR A 413 1.29 23.62 -22.36
N LEU A 414 1.72 23.31 -23.58
CA LEU A 414 3.08 23.60 -24.06
C LEU A 414 3.06 24.77 -25.05
N ILE A 415 4.13 25.57 -25.06
CA ILE A 415 4.29 26.64 -26.03
C ILE A 415 5.01 26.08 -27.27
N GLU A 416 4.36 26.17 -28.43
CA GLU A 416 4.96 25.83 -29.71
C GLU A 416 5.11 27.05 -30.61
N GLN A 417 6.17 27.09 -31.41
CA GLN A 417 6.27 28.02 -32.52
C GLN A 417 5.45 27.49 -33.71
N GLY A 418 4.48 28.28 -34.15
CA GLY A 418 3.76 28.04 -35.39
C GLY A 418 4.66 28.26 -36.62
N LYS A 419 4.19 27.81 -37.78
CA LYS A 419 4.87 28.00 -39.07
C LYS A 419 5.06 29.49 -39.44
N ASP A 420 4.26 30.36 -38.81
CA ASP A 420 4.28 31.82 -38.89
C ASP A 420 5.24 32.48 -37.87
N GLY A 421 5.95 31.70 -37.07
CA GLY A 421 6.83 32.17 -35.99
C GLY A 421 6.09 32.62 -34.72
N GLN A 422 4.75 32.57 -34.71
CA GLN A 422 3.98 32.95 -33.52
C GLN A 422 3.99 31.83 -32.48
N LYS A 423 4.14 32.21 -31.21
CA LYS A 423 4.02 31.27 -30.09
C LYS A 423 2.55 30.95 -29.84
N LYS A 424 2.17 29.68 -29.91
CA LYS A 424 0.82 29.18 -29.61
C LYS A 424 0.89 28.22 -28.43
N GLN A 425 -0.03 28.38 -27.48
CA GLN A 425 -0.24 27.40 -26.43
C GLN A 425 -1.03 26.22 -27.00
N GLN A 426 -0.52 25.02 -26.79
CA GLN A 426 -1.11 23.78 -27.26
C GLN A 426 -1.48 22.91 -26.06
N LEU A 427 -2.72 22.41 -26.06
CA LEU A 427 -3.22 21.45 -25.09
C LEU A 427 -3.14 20.06 -25.71
N TYR A 428 -2.35 19.18 -25.08
CA TYR A 428 -2.21 17.78 -25.48
C TYR A 428 -3.07 16.90 -24.57
N ILE A 429 -3.74 15.88 -25.12
CA ILE A 429 -4.43 14.83 -24.35
C ILE A 429 -4.12 13.46 -24.94
N ARG A 430 -4.33 12.39 -24.15
CA ARG A 430 -4.33 11.01 -24.67
C ARG A 430 -5.71 10.68 -25.24
N THR A 431 -5.75 10.09 -26.42
CA THR A 431 -6.94 9.47 -27.01
C THR A 431 -6.53 8.09 -27.52
N GLY A 432 -6.91 7.04 -26.80
CA GLY A 432 -6.30 5.73 -26.98
C GLY A 432 -4.78 5.81 -26.76
N ASN A 433 -4.00 5.17 -27.63
CA ASN A 433 -2.53 5.20 -27.59
C ASN A 433 -1.89 6.41 -28.28
N GLN A 434 -2.68 7.42 -28.68
CA GLN A 434 -2.17 8.60 -29.38
C GLN A 434 -2.22 9.86 -28.52
N THR A 435 -1.20 10.69 -28.69
CA THR A 435 -1.16 12.05 -28.16
C THR A 435 -1.72 13.01 -29.20
N VAL A 436 -2.86 13.62 -28.90
CA VAL A 436 -3.57 14.54 -29.81
C VAL A 436 -3.58 15.96 -29.28
N THR A 437 -3.58 16.95 -30.18
CA THR A 437 -3.79 18.36 -29.86
C THR A 437 -5.24 18.74 -30.09
N LEU A 438 -5.85 19.42 -29.11
CA LEU A 438 -7.21 19.94 -29.27
C LEU A 438 -7.20 21.33 -29.91
N GLY A 439 -8.12 21.56 -30.85
CA GLY A 439 -8.40 22.91 -31.35
C GLY A 439 -9.04 23.79 -30.27
N MET A 440 -9.03 25.11 -30.43
CA MET A 440 -9.51 26.05 -29.40
C MET A 440 -10.93 25.71 -28.88
N GLU A 441 -11.87 25.44 -29.77
CA GLU A 441 -13.27 25.13 -29.40
C GLU A 441 -13.41 23.79 -28.67
N GLU A 442 -12.65 22.77 -29.08
CA GLU A 442 -12.60 21.46 -28.40
C GLU A 442 -11.90 21.58 -27.04
N ALA A 443 -10.81 22.35 -26.97
CA ALA A 443 -10.06 22.58 -25.75
C ALA A 443 -10.92 23.31 -24.69
N LEU A 444 -11.77 24.26 -25.09
CA LEU A 444 -12.69 24.94 -24.17
C LEU A 444 -13.78 24.00 -23.63
N ARG A 445 -14.35 23.13 -24.47
CA ARG A 445 -15.31 22.11 -24.04
C ARG A 445 -14.67 21.10 -23.09
N TYR A 446 -13.53 20.55 -23.50
CA TYR A 446 -12.75 19.63 -22.68
C TYR A 446 -12.33 20.26 -21.36
N PHE A 447 -11.92 21.53 -21.38
CA PHE A 447 -11.59 22.29 -20.18
C PHE A 447 -12.77 22.36 -19.22
N ALA A 448 -13.95 22.68 -19.76
CA ALA A 448 -15.16 22.82 -18.96
C ALA A 448 -15.51 21.50 -18.25
N ASP A 449 -15.52 20.41 -19.02
CA ASP A 449 -15.86 19.07 -18.53
C ASP A 449 -14.83 18.55 -17.51
N ARG A 450 -13.54 18.74 -17.77
CA ARG A 450 -12.47 18.13 -16.98
C ARG A 450 -12.17 18.85 -15.65
N TRP A 451 -12.35 20.18 -15.59
CA TRP A 451 -11.92 20.99 -14.45
C TRP A 451 -12.97 21.96 -13.88
N THR A 452 -14.10 22.18 -14.56
CA THR A 452 -15.14 23.11 -14.08
C THR A 452 -16.53 22.50 -13.92
N GLY A 453 -16.69 21.21 -14.25
CA GLY A 453 -17.94 20.47 -14.00
C GLY A 453 -18.20 20.38 -12.49
N ASN A 454 -19.27 21.04 -12.05
CA ASN A 454 -19.85 21.00 -10.70
C ASN A 454 -20.26 19.59 -10.29
#